data_AF-A0A973RMX9-F1
#
_entry.id   AF-A0A973RMX9-F1
#
_cell.length_a   1.000
_cell.length_b   1.000
_cell.length_c   1.000
_cell.angle_alpha   90.00
_cell.angle_beta   90.00
_cell.angle_gamma   90.00
#
_symmetry.space_group_name_H-M   'P 1'
#
loop_
_entity.id
_entity.type
_entity.pdbx_description
1 polymer ?
#
loop_
_entity_poly.entity_id
_entity_poly.type
_entity_poly.pdbx_seq_one_letter_code
_entity_poly.pdbx_strand_id
1 'polypeptide(L)'
;MPPGIRLPRSRRSRFGALTAATAVALVTIFAMLAATPAQAASTLRSLAEAKGRYFGTALTDGDLNVSGEMAIANTQFDMVTP
;
A
#
# COMPACT_ATOMS: atom_id res chain seq x y z
N MET A 1 64.91 16.95 14.74
CA MET A 1 63.59 16.45 15.19
C MET A 1 62.54 16.89 14.18
N PRO A 2 61.71 16.00 13.61
CA PRO A 2 60.66 16.42 12.69
C PRO A 2 59.42 16.93 13.47
N PRO A 3 58.74 17.99 13.02
CA PRO A 3 57.48 18.43 13.61
C PRO A 3 56.33 17.51 13.17
N GLY A 4 55.58 16.98 14.13
CA GLY A 4 54.39 16.18 13.88
C GLY A 4 53.25 17.02 13.33
N ILE A 5 52.80 16.69 12.11
CA ILE A 5 51.62 17.28 11.48
C ILE A 5 50.39 16.79 12.25
N ARG A 6 49.75 17.65 13.05
CA ARG A 6 48.45 17.35 13.62
C ARG A 6 47.38 17.59 12.57
N LEU A 7 46.78 16.52 12.04
CA LEU A 7 45.57 16.62 11.22
C LEU A 7 44.42 17.16 12.09
N PRO A 8 43.72 18.24 11.68
CA PRO A 8 42.58 18.75 12.44
C PRO A 8 41.45 17.72 12.40
N ARG A 9 41.15 17.16 13.58
CA ARG A 9 40.13 16.14 13.78
C ARG A 9 38.72 16.76 13.71
N SER A 10 38.12 16.66 12.54
CA SER A 10 36.74 16.23 12.26
C SER A 10 35.54 16.85 13.02
N ARG A 11 35.63 18.07 13.57
CA ARG A 11 34.42 18.80 14.04
C ARG A 11 33.36 18.96 12.92
N ARG A 12 33.80 19.13 11.68
CA ARG A 12 32.95 19.24 10.47
C ARG A 12 32.24 17.92 10.11
N SER A 13 32.82 16.77 10.49
CA SER A 13 32.23 15.44 10.26
C SER A 13 31.08 15.15 11.22
N ARG A 14 31.13 15.65 12.46
CA ARG A 14 30.04 15.45 13.44
C ARG A 14 28.77 16.22 13.06
N PHE A 15 28.92 17.43 12.54
CA PHE A 15 27.77 18.20 12.01
C PHE A 15 27.20 17.56 10.74
N GLY A 16 28.05 17.08 9.82
CA GLY A 16 27.61 16.34 8.64
C GLY A 16 26.88 15.04 8.96
N ALA A 17 27.32 14.33 10.00
CA ALA A 17 26.67 13.11 10.48
C ALA A 17 25.29 13.40 11.10
N LEU A 18 25.14 14.50 11.85
CA LEU A 18 23.86 14.90 12.43
C LEU A 18 22.83 15.31 11.36
N THR A 19 23.28 16.06 10.35
CA THR A 19 22.43 16.47 9.22
C THR A 19 22.01 15.29 8.36
N ALA A 20 22.90 14.31 8.17
CA ALA A 20 22.57 13.08 7.46
C ALA A 20 21.56 12.24 8.24
N ALA A 21 21.74 12.09 9.56
CA ALA A 21 20.83 11.35 10.41
C ALA A 21 19.42 11.95 10.44
N THR A 22 19.32 13.28 10.51
CA THR A 22 18.03 14.00 10.46
C THR A 22 17.36 13.90 9.10
N ALA A 23 18.11 13.99 8.00
CA ALA A 23 17.57 13.77 6.66
C ALA A 23 17.02 12.34 6.50
N VAL A 24 17.76 11.33 6.95
CA VAL A 24 17.30 9.93 6.92
C VAL A 24 16.04 9.74 7.77
N ALA A 25 16.00 10.32 8.98
CA ALA A 25 14.82 10.25 9.84
C ALA A 25 13.58 10.92 9.21
N LEU A 26 13.76 12.05 8.54
CA LEU A 26 12.67 12.71 7.83
C LEU A 26 12.18 11.86 6.65
N VAL A 27 13.09 11.27 5.86
CA VAL A 27 12.73 10.39 4.75
C VAL A 27 11.99 9.15 5.24
N THR A 28 12.41 8.53 6.34
CA THR A 28 11.73 7.35 6.88
C THR A 28 10.36 7.68 7.45
N ILE A 29 10.20 8.82 8.14
CA ILE A 29 8.89 9.30 8.59
C ILE A 29 7.98 9.58 7.39
N PHE A 30 8.48 10.24 6.37
CA PHE A 30 7.69 10.54 5.16
C PHE A 30 7.28 9.28 4.42
N ALA A 31 8.18 8.29 4.32
CA ALA A 31 7.88 6.99 3.72
C ALA A 31 6.82 6.21 4.52
N MET A 32 6.85 6.29 5.85
CA MET A 32 5.81 5.69 6.71
C MET A 32 4.46 6.38 6.54
N LEU A 33 4.43 7.71 6.39
CA LEU A 33 3.20 8.47 6.16
C LEU A 33 2.61 8.24 4.77
N ALA A 34 3.48 8.04 3.78
CA ALA A 34 3.09 7.72 2.41
C ALA A 34 2.73 6.23 2.22
N ALA A 35 3.00 5.38 3.20
CA ALA A 35 2.65 3.97 3.14
C ALA A 35 1.13 3.83 3.18
N THR A 36 0.54 3.47 2.06
CA THR A 36 -0.86 3.03 2.02
C THR A 36 -0.94 1.63 2.62
N PRO A 37 -1.92 1.35 3.50
CA PRO A 37 -2.12 -0.01 3.99
C PRO A 37 -2.31 -0.95 2.80
N ALA A 38 -1.73 -2.16 2.87
CA ALA A 38 -2.02 -3.20 1.90
C ALA A 38 -3.52 -3.49 1.95
N GLN A 39 -4.25 -3.02 0.95
CA GLN A 39 -5.67 -3.27 0.80
C GLN A 39 -5.81 -4.76 0.46
N ALA A 40 -6.45 -5.54 1.34
CA ALA A 40 -6.92 -6.87 0.97
C ALA A 40 -7.81 -6.74 -0.28
N ALA A 41 -7.78 -7.74 -1.17
CA ALA A 41 -8.64 -7.74 -2.34
C ALA A 41 -10.11 -7.63 -1.92
N SER A 42 -10.70 -6.45 -2.08
CA SER A 42 -12.10 -6.17 -1.77
C SER A 42 -12.98 -6.67 -2.91
N THR A 43 -14.11 -7.29 -2.58
CA THR A 43 -15.08 -7.74 -3.57
C THR A 43 -15.70 -6.55 -4.30
N LEU A 44 -16.17 -6.75 -5.54
CA LEU A 44 -16.76 -5.68 -6.34
C LEU A 44 -18.00 -5.09 -5.65
N ARG A 45 -18.83 -5.94 -5.03
CA ARG A 45 -19.94 -5.52 -4.18
C ARG A 45 -19.51 -4.62 -3.03
N SER A 46 -18.46 -4.99 -2.28
CA SER A 46 -18.00 -4.21 -1.12
C SER A 46 -17.52 -2.81 -1.53
N LEU A 47 -16.84 -2.70 -2.67
CA LEU A 47 -16.40 -1.42 -3.22
C LEU A 47 -17.57 -0.54 -3.69
N ALA A 48 -18.62 -1.15 -4.25
CA ALA A 48 -19.81 -0.44 -4.66
C ALA A 48 -20.65 0.01 -3.45
N GLU A 49 -20.83 -0.87 -2.47
CA GLU A 49 -21.55 -0.63 -1.22
C GLU A 49 -20.90 0.52 -0.43
N ALA A 50 -19.57 0.57 -0.38
CA ALA A 50 -18.81 1.68 0.22
C ALA A 50 -19.11 3.05 -0.41
N LYS A 51 -19.66 3.07 -1.63
CA LYS A 51 -20.08 4.29 -2.36
C LYS A 51 -21.61 4.43 -2.44
N GLY A 52 -22.36 3.62 -1.69
CA GLY A 52 -23.83 3.60 -1.73
C GLY A 52 -24.41 3.12 -3.06
N ARG A 53 -23.68 2.27 -3.79
CA ARG A 53 -24.07 1.68 -5.09
C ARG A 53 -24.04 0.16 -5.01
N TYR A 54 -24.56 -0.50 -6.05
CA TYR A 54 -24.46 -1.96 -6.21
C TYR A 54 -23.62 -2.30 -7.44
N PHE A 55 -23.12 -3.54 -7.48
CA PHE A 55 -22.49 -4.15 -8.64
C PHE A 55 -23.23 -5.46 -8.94
N GLY A 56 -23.77 -5.58 -10.15
CA GLY A 56 -24.56 -6.74 -10.56
C GLY A 56 -23.93 -7.54 -11.69
N THR A 57 -24.47 -8.73 -11.90
CA THR A 57 -24.13 -9.62 -13.01
C THR A 57 -25.39 -10.12 -13.68
N ALA A 58 -25.29 -10.49 -14.96
CA ALA A 58 -26.31 -11.32 -15.60
C ALA A 58 -26.00 -12.79 -15.32
N LEU A 59 -27.02 -13.58 -15.01
CA LEU A 59 -26.91 -15.04 -14.89
C LEU A 59 -28.08 -15.66 -15.64
N THR A 60 -27.77 -16.68 -16.43
CA THR A 60 -28.77 -17.50 -17.09
C THR A 60 -29.03 -18.78 -16.29
N ASP A 61 -30.13 -19.47 -16.57
CA ASP A 61 -30.43 -20.76 -15.94
C ASP A 61 -29.32 -21.81 -16.14
N GLY A 62 -28.57 -21.72 -17.25
CA GLY A 62 -27.44 -22.61 -17.54
C GLY A 62 -26.28 -22.43 -16.57
N ASP A 63 -26.05 -21.21 -16.10
CA ASP A 63 -24.91 -20.84 -15.25
C ASP A 63 -25.11 -21.31 -13.80
N LEU A 64 -26.38 -21.52 -13.38
CA LEU A 64 -26.73 -21.94 -12.02
C LEU A 64 -26.16 -23.31 -11.63
N ASN A 65 -25.88 -24.16 -12.61
CA ASN A 65 -25.27 -25.47 -12.40
C ASN A 65 -23.74 -25.45 -12.53
N VAL A 66 -23.14 -24.30 -12.85
CA VAL A 66 -21.69 -24.13 -12.98
C VAL A 66 -21.12 -23.63 -11.66
N SER A 67 -20.59 -24.55 -10.87
CA SER A 67 -20.11 -24.26 -9.50
C SER A 67 -19.05 -23.16 -9.43
N GLY A 68 -18.15 -23.07 -10.41
CA GLY A 68 -17.13 -22.02 -10.48
C GLY A 68 -17.72 -20.63 -10.74
N GLU A 69 -18.71 -20.52 -11.61
CA GLU A 69 -19.38 -19.26 -11.93
C GLU A 69 -20.21 -18.78 -10.74
N MET A 70 -20.96 -19.68 -10.11
CA MET A 70 -21.72 -19.38 -8.89
C MET A 70 -20.82 -18.99 -7.73
N ALA A 71 -19.65 -19.60 -7.57
CA ALA A 71 -18.69 -19.21 -6.52
C ALA A 71 -18.20 -17.77 -6.70
N ILE A 72 -17.91 -17.37 -7.94
CA ILE A 72 -17.51 -15.99 -8.25
C ILE A 72 -18.69 -15.05 -8.06
N ALA A 73 -19.87 -15.41 -8.58
CA ALA A 73 -21.05 -14.56 -8.52
C ALA A 73 -21.47 -14.25 -7.09
N ASN A 74 -21.50 -15.27 -6.23
CA ASN A 74 -21.82 -15.14 -4.81
C ASN A 74 -20.80 -14.29 -4.04
N THR A 75 -19.53 -14.34 -4.45
CA THR A 75 -18.46 -13.58 -3.77
C THR A 75 -18.44 -12.12 -4.23
N GLN A 76 -18.67 -11.86 -5.52
CA GLN A 76 -18.36 -10.59 -6.15
C GLN A 76 -19.55 -9.64 -6.31
N PHE A 77 -20.78 -10.16 -6.39
CA PHE A 77 -21.93 -9.39 -6.84
C PHE A 77 -23.06 -9.39 -5.81
N ASP A 78 -23.94 -8.39 -5.88
CA ASP A 78 -25.10 -8.23 -4.98
C ASP A 78 -26.44 -8.09 -5.74
N MET A 79 -26.39 -8.00 -7.06
CA MET A 79 -27.59 -7.91 -7.90
C MET A 79 -27.45 -8.87 -9.08
N VAL A 80 -28.52 -9.62 -9.37
CA VAL A 80 -28.58 -10.52 -10.52
C VAL A 80 -29.71 -10.08 -11.43
N THR A 81 -29.41 -9.99 -12.72
CA THR A 81 -30.41 -9.80 -13.76
C THR A 81 -30.55 -11.10 -14.57
N PRO A 82 -31.78 -11.62 -14.75
CA PRO A 82 -32.04 -12.78 -15.61
C PRO A 82 -31.68 -12.53 -17.09
#